data_AF-A0AAD1DTZ1-F1
#
_entry.id   AF-A0AAD1DTZ1-F1
#
_cell.length_a   1.000
_cell.length_b   1.000
_cell.length_c   1.000
_cell.angle_alpha   90.00
_cell.angle_beta   90.00
_cell.angle_gamma   90.00
#
_symmetry.space_group_name_H-M   'P 1'
#
loop_
_entity.id
_entity.type
_entity.pdbx_description
1 polymer ?
#
loop_
_entity_poly.entity_id
_entity_poly.type
_entity_poly.pdbx_seq_one_letter_code
_entity_poly.pdbx_strand_id
1 'polypeptide(L)'
;MNMRKILLFLLLFAVTSFHAQSIENPEAFKKCRKEFNKKICLSDEDQDDILFYLDKCPKQGGPIENNGCPWPDADKDEVPDKDDQCPAIAGPRENQGCPWPDTDGDGVLDKDDACPTVKGVQDNNGCPPKVMKGCIM
;
A
#
# COMPACT_ATOMS: atom_id res chain seq x y z
N MET A 1 14.06 48.51 24.95
CA MET A 1 12.69 48.08 24.60
C MET A 1 11.92 47.91 25.89
N ASN A 2 10.89 48.73 26.16
CA ASN A 2 10.28 48.79 27.50
C ASN A 2 9.40 47.55 27.76
N MET A 3 9.41 47.00 28.97
CA MET A 3 8.79 45.71 29.34
C MET A 3 7.29 45.62 28.97
N ARG A 4 6.58 46.76 29.00
CA ARG A 4 5.20 46.87 28.52
C ARG A 4 5.04 46.64 27.01
N LYS A 5 6.02 47.04 26.19
CA LYS A 5 6.00 46.80 24.74
C LYS A 5 6.30 45.34 24.40
N ILE A 6 7.16 44.68 25.18
CA ILE A 6 7.44 43.23 25.05
C ILE A 6 6.20 42.42 25.43
N LEU A 7 5.52 42.79 26.51
CA LEU A 7 4.29 42.12 26.95
C LEU A 7 3.15 42.31 25.94
N LEU A 8 3.01 43.50 25.34
CA LEU A 8 2.04 43.73 24.26
C LEU A 8 2.34 42.90 23.00
N PHE A 9 3.63 42.77 22.63
CA PHE A 9 4.06 41.97 21.48
C PHE A 9 3.84 40.47 21.69
N LEU A 10 4.11 39.96 22.91
CA LEU A 10 3.86 38.57 23.28
C LEU A 10 2.36 38.24 23.33
N LEU A 11 1.52 39.18 23.77
CA LEU A 11 0.07 39.03 23.75
C LEU A 11 -0.48 39.04 22.32
N LEU A 12 0.06 39.86 21.42
CA LEU A 12 -0.33 39.89 20.00
C LEU A 12 0.05 38.59 19.26
N PHE A 13 1.23 38.02 19.53
CA PHE A 13 1.64 36.73 18.97
C PHE A 13 0.82 35.54 19.49
N ALA A 14 0.28 35.63 20.71
CA ALA A 14 -0.56 34.56 21.27
C ALA A 14 -1.96 34.49 20.63
N VAL A 15 -2.50 35.59 20.08
CA VAL A 15 -3.84 35.60 19.47
C VAL A 15 -3.85 35.06 18.04
N THR A 16 -2.72 35.10 17.32
CA THR A 16 -2.64 34.67 15.92
C THR A 16 -2.52 33.15 15.73
N SER A 17 -2.34 32.39 16.81
CA SER A 17 -2.10 30.94 16.72
C SER A 17 -3.37 30.08 16.86
N PHE A 18 -4.55 30.69 17.07
CA PHE A 18 -5.82 29.97 16.99
C PHE A 18 -6.22 29.79 15.51
N HIS A 19 -5.54 28.88 14.82
CA HIS A 19 -6.05 28.36 13.55
C HIS A 19 -7.28 27.51 13.89
N ALA A 20 -8.47 28.08 13.73
CA ALA A 20 -9.68 27.29 13.69
C ALA A 20 -9.50 26.26 12.55
N GLN A 21 -9.40 24.99 12.90
CA GLN A 21 -9.37 23.90 11.92
C GLN A 21 -10.58 24.08 11.00
N SER A 22 -10.33 24.42 9.74
CA SER A 22 -11.37 24.55 8.74
C SER A 22 -12.00 23.19 8.55
N ILE A 23 -13.32 23.11 8.74
CA ILE A 23 -14.08 21.90 8.44
C ILE A 23 -13.99 21.69 6.93
N GLU A 24 -13.26 20.67 6.52
CA GLU A 24 -13.27 20.21 5.14
C GLU A 24 -14.65 19.63 4.84
N ASN A 25 -15.25 20.00 3.70
CA ASN A 25 -16.59 19.62 3.31
C ASN A 25 -17.68 19.84 4.41
N PRO A 26 -18.11 21.10 4.62
CA PRO A 26 -19.11 21.46 5.64
C PRO A 26 -20.44 20.72 5.53
N GLU A 27 -20.85 20.36 4.31
CA GLU A 27 -22.10 19.63 4.06
C GLU A 27 -21.99 18.17 4.52
N ALA A 28 -20.87 17.49 4.22
CA ALA A 28 -20.60 16.13 4.74
C ALA A 28 -20.58 16.13 6.28
N PHE A 29 -19.90 17.09 6.90
CA PHE A 29 -19.87 17.22 8.35
C PHE A 29 -21.26 17.49 8.95
N LYS A 30 -22.08 18.32 8.29
CA LYS A 30 -23.46 18.57 8.70
C LYS A 30 -24.33 17.32 8.57
N LYS A 31 -24.12 16.51 7.52
CA LYS A 31 -24.80 15.23 7.35
C LYS A 31 -24.38 14.25 8.46
N CYS A 32 -23.09 14.07 8.68
CA CYS A 32 -22.59 13.19 9.75
C CYS A 32 -23.15 13.60 11.12
N ARG A 33 -23.13 14.89 11.48
CA ARG A 33 -23.69 15.35 12.77
C ARG A 33 -25.20 15.19 12.93
N LYS A 34 -25.94 14.98 11.84
CA LYS A 34 -27.38 14.67 11.91
C LYS A 34 -27.61 13.18 12.18
N GLU A 35 -26.73 12.34 11.66
CA GLU A 35 -26.81 10.88 11.76
C GLU A 35 -26.13 10.35 13.04
N PHE A 36 -25.02 10.98 13.41
CA PHE A 36 -24.19 10.72 14.57
C PHE A 36 -24.02 12.00 15.40
N ASN A 37 -23.19 11.97 16.45
CA ASN A 37 -22.86 13.16 17.22
C ASN A 37 -21.50 13.76 16.80
N LYS A 38 -21.24 15.01 17.20
CA LYS A 38 -20.00 15.73 16.87
C LYS A 38 -18.73 14.96 17.26
N LYS A 39 -18.73 14.23 18.38
CA LYS A 39 -17.55 13.49 18.85
C LYS A 39 -17.20 12.35 17.89
N ILE A 40 -18.21 11.61 17.43
CA ILE A 40 -18.04 10.52 16.43
C ILE A 40 -17.56 11.12 15.10
N CYS A 41 -18.20 12.19 14.63
CA CYS A 41 -17.78 12.80 13.36
C CYS A 41 -16.37 13.40 13.38
N LEU A 42 -15.77 13.60 14.55
CA LEU A 42 -14.40 14.13 14.70
C LEU A 42 -13.44 13.09 15.29
N SER A 43 -13.87 11.83 15.41
CA SER A 43 -12.97 10.74 15.75
C SER A 43 -12.31 10.18 14.50
N ASP A 44 -11.26 9.40 14.73
CA ASP A 44 -10.55 8.58 13.78
C ASP A 44 -10.44 7.20 14.47
N GLU A 45 -11.12 6.19 13.91
CA GLU A 45 -11.34 4.90 14.58
C GLU A 45 -10.27 3.86 14.19
N ASP A 46 -9.71 3.94 13.00
CA ASP A 46 -8.65 3.06 12.49
C ASP A 46 -7.27 3.72 12.41
N GLN A 47 -7.15 4.99 12.81
CA GLN A 47 -5.90 5.71 12.99
C GLN A 47 -5.13 5.94 11.68
N ASP A 48 -5.85 6.20 10.59
CA ASP A 48 -5.28 6.49 9.27
C ASP A 48 -5.15 7.99 8.97
N ASP A 49 -5.34 8.83 10.00
CA ASP A 49 -5.33 10.30 9.95
C ASP A 49 -6.51 10.90 9.15
N ILE A 50 -7.55 10.12 8.85
CA ILE A 50 -8.77 10.58 8.20
C ILE A 50 -9.91 10.56 9.21
N LEU A 51 -10.56 11.70 9.38
CA LEU A 51 -11.68 11.81 10.30
C LEU A 51 -12.86 10.96 9.80
N PHE A 52 -13.58 10.32 10.72
CA PHE A 52 -14.73 9.43 10.48
C PHE A 52 -15.76 9.97 9.47
N TYR A 53 -15.96 11.29 9.39
CA TYR A 53 -16.93 11.89 8.47
C TYR A 53 -16.43 12.07 7.02
N LEU A 54 -15.11 11.96 6.81
CA LEU A 54 -14.42 12.00 5.52
C LEU A 54 -13.98 10.61 5.07
N ASP A 55 -13.84 9.68 6.02
CA ASP A 55 -13.42 8.32 5.78
C ASP A 55 -14.57 7.44 5.26
N LYS A 56 -14.31 6.74 4.15
CA LYS A 56 -15.24 5.77 3.56
C LYS A 56 -15.16 4.39 4.21
N CYS A 57 -14.07 4.09 4.92
CA CYS A 57 -13.83 2.82 5.58
C CYS A 57 -13.40 2.98 7.05
N PRO A 58 -14.26 3.51 7.96
CA PRO A 58 -13.90 3.91 9.33
C PRO A 58 -13.36 2.86 10.30
N LYS A 59 -13.11 1.64 9.85
CA LYS A 59 -12.64 0.50 10.65
C LYS A 59 -11.42 -0.16 10.02
N GLN A 60 -10.96 0.33 8.88
CA GLN A 60 -9.93 -0.28 8.09
C GLN A 60 -9.17 0.81 7.36
N GLY A 61 -8.03 1.18 7.93
CA GLY A 61 -7.26 2.32 7.47
C GLY A 61 -6.85 2.24 6.02
N GLY A 62 -6.80 3.40 5.39
CA GLY A 62 -6.42 3.53 4.00
C GLY A 62 -5.82 4.89 3.68
N PRO A 63 -5.21 5.02 2.49
CA PRO A 63 -4.66 6.30 2.06
C PRO A 63 -5.76 7.34 1.78
N ILE A 64 -5.41 8.63 1.94
CA ILE A 64 -6.26 9.76 1.54
C ILE A 64 -6.64 9.66 0.06
N GLU A 65 -5.72 9.19 -0.78
CA GLU A 65 -5.94 8.96 -2.21
C GLU A 65 -7.09 8.00 -2.50
N ASN A 66 -7.41 7.09 -1.55
CA ASN A 66 -8.54 6.17 -1.64
C ASN A 66 -9.63 6.45 -0.60
N ASN A 67 -9.68 7.67 -0.06
CA ASN A 67 -10.67 8.12 0.92
C ASN A 67 -10.73 7.24 2.19
N GLY A 68 -9.57 6.85 2.73
CA GLY A 68 -9.46 6.04 3.95
C GLY A 68 -9.78 4.57 3.79
N CYS A 69 -9.98 4.10 2.55
CA CYS A 69 -10.12 2.68 2.27
C CYS A 69 -8.81 2.06 1.80
N PRO A 70 -8.49 0.81 2.17
CA PRO A 70 -7.39 0.08 1.53
C PRO A 70 -7.69 -0.15 0.04
N TRP A 71 -6.63 -0.34 -0.74
CA TRP A 71 -6.79 -0.80 -2.11
C TRP A 71 -7.19 -2.28 -2.12
N PRO A 72 -8.11 -2.70 -3.01
CA PRO A 72 -8.41 -4.11 -3.21
C PRO A 72 -7.16 -4.90 -3.63
N ASP A 73 -7.15 -6.17 -3.23
CA ASP A 73 -6.15 -7.18 -3.58
C ASP A 73 -6.92 -8.51 -3.69
N ALA A 74 -7.24 -8.89 -4.93
CA ALA A 74 -8.21 -9.93 -5.22
C ALA A 74 -7.64 -11.35 -5.04
N ASP A 75 -6.36 -11.56 -5.29
CA ASP A 75 -5.67 -12.84 -5.12
C ASP A 75 -4.82 -12.93 -3.85
N LYS A 76 -4.67 -11.82 -3.12
CA LYS A 76 -4.07 -11.71 -1.78
C LYS A 76 -2.56 -11.95 -1.79
N ASP A 77 -1.88 -11.44 -2.81
CA ASP A 77 -0.42 -11.54 -2.95
C ASP A 77 0.36 -10.33 -2.38
N GLU A 78 -0.35 -9.40 -1.73
CA GLU A 78 0.16 -8.14 -1.16
C GLU A 78 0.54 -7.07 -2.20
N VAL A 79 0.22 -7.30 -3.48
CA VAL A 79 0.26 -6.31 -4.56
C VAL A 79 -1.18 -5.87 -4.83
N PRO A 80 -1.55 -4.61 -4.53
CA PRO A 80 -2.91 -4.15 -4.80
C PRO A 80 -3.29 -4.27 -6.28
N ASP A 81 -4.55 -4.55 -6.59
CA ASP A 81 -5.07 -4.75 -7.96
C ASP A 81 -4.69 -3.62 -8.94
N LYS A 82 -4.49 -2.39 -8.42
CA LYS A 82 -4.09 -1.23 -9.22
C LYS A 82 -2.61 -1.25 -9.64
N ASP A 83 -1.77 -2.01 -8.95
CA ASP A 83 -0.34 -2.16 -9.14
C ASP A 83 0.05 -3.57 -9.63
N ASP A 84 -0.93 -4.49 -9.67
CA ASP A 84 -0.77 -5.88 -10.08
C ASP A 84 -1.07 -6.08 -11.58
N GLN A 85 -0.17 -6.76 -12.28
CA GLN A 85 -0.32 -7.14 -13.69
C GLN A 85 -1.14 -8.43 -13.88
N CYS A 86 -1.31 -9.21 -12.82
CA CYS A 86 -2.06 -10.46 -12.78
C CYS A 86 -3.10 -10.53 -11.63
N PRO A 87 -4.12 -9.64 -11.56
CA PRO A 87 -5.05 -9.48 -10.40
C PRO A 87 -5.90 -10.69 -9.97
N ALA A 88 -5.72 -11.85 -10.60
CA ALA A 88 -6.44 -13.07 -10.29
C ALA A 88 -5.49 -14.25 -10.01
N ILE A 89 -4.17 -14.05 -10.08
CA ILE A 89 -3.16 -15.08 -9.98
C ILE A 89 -1.97 -14.53 -9.20
N ALA A 90 -1.92 -14.90 -7.92
CA ALA A 90 -0.89 -14.43 -7.00
C ALA A 90 0.53 -14.57 -7.55
N GLY A 91 1.33 -13.53 -7.37
CA GLY A 91 2.73 -13.51 -7.75
C GLY A 91 3.59 -12.63 -6.84
N PRO A 92 4.92 -12.69 -7.00
CA PRO A 92 5.81 -11.84 -6.24
C PRO A 92 5.73 -10.38 -6.68
N ARG A 93 5.91 -9.45 -5.72
CA ARG A 93 6.06 -8.01 -5.98
C ARG A 93 7.18 -7.72 -6.99
N GLU A 94 8.26 -8.50 -6.97
CA GLU A 94 9.38 -8.38 -7.91
C GLU A 94 8.97 -8.62 -9.38
N ASN A 95 7.85 -9.33 -9.60
CA ASN A 95 7.26 -9.57 -10.91
C ASN A 95 5.89 -8.90 -11.06
N GLN A 96 5.65 -7.80 -10.34
CA GLN A 96 4.43 -7.01 -10.46
C GLN A 96 3.16 -7.83 -10.21
N GLY A 97 3.19 -8.73 -9.22
CA GLY A 97 2.07 -9.59 -8.83
C GLY A 97 1.81 -10.77 -9.78
N CYS A 98 2.65 -10.98 -10.79
CA CYS A 98 2.53 -12.14 -11.68
C CYS A 98 3.45 -13.30 -11.27
N PRO A 99 3.03 -14.57 -11.41
CA PRO A 99 3.95 -15.70 -11.29
C PRO A 99 5.05 -15.64 -12.36
N TRP A 100 6.23 -16.14 -12.04
CA TRP A 100 7.30 -16.32 -13.03
C TRP A 100 6.98 -17.54 -13.91
N PRO A 101 7.21 -17.47 -15.23
CA PRO A 101 7.06 -18.62 -16.10
C PRO A 101 8.16 -19.66 -15.88
N ASP A 102 7.84 -20.90 -16.23
CA ASP A 102 8.74 -22.04 -16.42
C ASP A 102 8.35 -22.64 -17.77
N THR A 103 9.00 -22.15 -18.83
CA THR A 103 8.58 -22.35 -20.22
C THR A 103 8.73 -23.80 -20.65
N ASP A 104 9.75 -24.51 -20.17
CA ASP A 104 9.95 -25.91 -20.50
C ASP A 104 9.40 -26.89 -19.46
N GLY A 105 9.11 -26.45 -18.24
CA GLY A 105 8.49 -27.25 -17.19
C GLY A 105 9.46 -28.23 -16.55
N ASP A 106 10.69 -27.79 -16.28
CA ASP A 106 11.71 -28.55 -15.57
C ASP A 106 11.82 -28.22 -14.06
N GLY A 107 11.09 -27.18 -13.61
CA GLY A 107 11.06 -26.74 -12.22
C GLY A 107 12.06 -25.63 -11.89
N VAL A 108 12.87 -25.17 -12.84
CA VAL A 108 13.68 -23.95 -12.75
C VAL A 108 12.96 -22.84 -13.51
N LEU A 109 12.64 -21.74 -12.81
CA LEU A 109 11.93 -20.62 -13.43
C LEU A 109 12.78 -19.98 -14.54
N ASP A 110 12.16 -19.45 -15.59
CA ASP A 110 12.84 -18.85 -16.76
C ASP A 110 13.87 -17.76 -16.37
N LYS A 111 13.65 -17.08 -15.24
CA LYS A 111 14.58 -16.05 -14.72
C LYS A 111 15.86 -16.62 -14.11
N ASP A 112 15.82 -17.88 -13.68
CA ASP A 112 16.92 -18.61 -13.03
C ASP A 112 17.46 -19.74 -13.94
N ASP A 113 16.78 -20.02 -15.05
CA ASP A 113 17.12 -21.06 -16.02
C ASP A 113 18.10 -20.54 -17.09
N ALA A 114 19.22 -21.23 -17.24
CA ALA A 114 20.21 -20.94 -18.27
C ALA A 114 19.83 -21.51 -19.66
N CYS A 115 18.84 -22.41 -19.71
CA CYS A 115 18.33 -23.10 -20.89
C CYS A 115 16.78 -23.10 -20.95
N PRO A 116 16.08 -21.94 -20.92
CA PRO A 116 14.62 -21.80 -20.68
C PRO A 116 13.66 -22.45 -21.69
N THR A 117 14.19 -23.16 -22.68
CA THR A 117 13.39 -23.85 -23.71
C THR A 117 13.76 -25.32 -23.85
N VAL A 118 14.67 -25.83 -23.00
CA VAL A 118 15.22 -27.18 -23.08
C VAL A 118 15.39 -27.74 -21.67
N LYS A 119 14.46 -28.62 -21.29
CA LYS A 119 14.43 -29.27 -19.98
C LYS A 119 15.80 -29.72 -19.49
N GLY A 120 16.13 -29.34 -18.26
CA GLY A 120 17.33 -29.77 -17.58
C GLY A 120 17.09 -30.21 -16.15
N VAL A 121 18.09 -29.93 -15.32
CA VAL A 121 18.10 -30.27 -13.89
C VAL A 121 18.54 -29.06 -13.09
N GLN A 122 18.01 -28.94 -11.87
CA GLN A 122 18.36 -27.85 -10.95
C GLN A 122 19.87 -27.74 -10.69
N ASP A 123 20.57 -28.87 -10.55
CA ASP A 123 22.04 -28.91 -10.33
C ASP A 123 22.86 -28.31 -11.48
N ASN A 124 22.24 -28.11 -12.65
CA ASN A 124 22.86 -27.54 -13.83
C ASN A 124 22.07 -26.32 -14.35
N ASN A 125 21.41 -25.58 -13.46
CA ASN A 125 20.68 -24.33 -13.74
C ASN A 125 19.67 -24.50 -14.89
N GLY A 126 18.85 -25.55 -14.85
CA GLY A 126 17.82 -25.84 -15.85
C GLY A 126 18.35 -26.31 -17.21
N CYS A 127 19.67 -26.49 -17.36
CA CYS A 127 20.25 -27.07 -18.57
C CYS A 127 20.38 -28.60 -18.51
N PRO A 128 20.32 -29.31 -19.65
CA PRO A 128 20.56 -30.75 -19.71
C PRO A 128 21.87 -31.16 -19.03
N PRO A 129 21.89 -32.29 -18.29
CA PRO A 129 23.07 -32.70 -17.57
C PRO A 129 24.25 -32.88 -18.52
N LYS A 130 25.43 -32.45 -18.09
CA LYS A 130 26.67 -32.75 -18.81
C LYS A 130 26.83 -34.27 -18.82
N VAL A 131 26.53 -34.88 -19.96
CA VAL A 131 26.82 -36.30 -20.20
C VAL A 131 28.31 -36.50 -19.96
N MET A 132 28.66 -37.07 -18.80
CA MET A 132 30.00 -37.59 -18.59
C MET A 132 30.18 -38.73 -19.57
N LYS A 133 30.76 -38.44 -20.73
CA LYS A 133 31.18 -39.45 -21.69
C LYS A 133 32.30 -40.26 -21.04
N GLY A 134 31.93 -41.38 -20.42
CA GLY A 134 32.85 -42.45 -20.06
C GLY A 134 32.86 -42.79 -18.57
N CYS A 135 32.13 -43.86 -18.24
CA CYS A 135 32.69 -45.02 -17.53
C CYS A 135 31.98 -46.25 -18.09
N ILE A 136 32.53 -46.81 -19.18
CA ILE A 136 32.39 -48.24 -19.45
C ILE A 136 33.23 -48.90 -18.36
N MET A 137 32.54 -49.54 -17.40
CA MET A 137 33.12 -50.39 -16.37
C MET A 137 33.84 -51.58 -17.00
#